data_AF-A0A925DX87-F1
#
_entry.id   AF-A0A925DX87-F1
#
_cell.length_a   1.000
_cell.length_b   1.000
_cell.length_c   1.000
_cell.angle_alpha   90.00
_cell.angle_beta   90.00
_cell.angle_gamma   90.00
#
_symmetry.space_group_name_H-M   'P 1'
#
loop_
_entity.id
_entity.type
_entity.pdbx_description
1 polymer ?
#
loop_
_entity_poly.entity_id
_entity_poly.type
_entity_poly.pdbx_seq_one_letter_code
_entity_poly.pdbx_strand_id
1 'polypeptide(L)'
;MIDSLEKIAVKIFSNSNDGSAYVAQQIATLIKQKEKEGKKCVIGLATGSTPKTLYAHLVRMHKEEGLSFKNVITFNLDQYYPMEKDALQSYHYFMRKNLFEQTDIDPNNYHLPDGMIEKDKVKAHCLDYEQNIEDAGGLDLQILGIGSNGHIGFNEPGSGIYSKTRLITLDNSTRLANAYEFGNMSQVPRMAITMGIQTILKSKKIILMAWGENKAPVLQKAVERDDTEDIPASLLQNHDDCTFVVDDAAAAELTRFKYPWLTGECEWDDKMIKRAVINLALKLNKPVLSLTNNDYNDNGLNDLLTEKGDAYEMNLQVYYLLRDSITGWPGGKPSEGRMNHPERNQPFPKKSLIFSPHPDDDIISMGGTFMRLHDQGHEVHVAYQTSGNIAVTDEFVTRFLDFAVGFDNMFEKDQSMSKKILAEATSFLSTKKSTEKDSEDIRAIKGLIRRCEARATCKFVGLTNEQIHFMNLPFYETGT
;
A
#
# COMPACT_ATOMS: atom_id res chain seq x y z
N MET A 1 -24.08 3.91 -24.95
CA MET A 1 -23.39 4.50 -23.79
C MET A 1 -22.16 3.66 -23.52
N ILE A 2 -21.03 4.29 -23.18
CA ILE A 2 -19.83 3.58 -22.77
C ILE A 2 -19.91 3.50 -21.25
N ASP A 3 -20.04 2.29 -20.70
CA ASP A 3 -20.15 2.06 -19.26
C ASP A 3 -18.78 2.14 -18.55
N SER A 4 -17.68 2.25 -19.32
CA SER A 4 -16.29 2.18 -18.83
C SER A 4 -15.31 2.82 -19.83
N LEU A 5 -14.40 3.70 -19.40
CA LEU A 5 -13.33 4.26 -20.25
C LEU A 5 -12.07 3.39 -20.28
N GLU A 6 -12.07 2.30 -19.53
CA GLU A 6 -10.99 1.33 -19.50
C GLU A 6 -10.81 0.65 -20.87
N LYS A 7 -9.60 0.72 -21.39
CA LYS A 7 -9.16 0.11 -22.66
C LYS A 7 -8.67 -1.33 -22.50
N ILE A 8 -8.64 -1.81 -21.26
CA ILE A 8 -8.25 -3.17 -20.90
C ILE A 8 -9.19 -3.69 -19.82
N ALA A 9 -9.37 -5.02 -19.75
CA ALA A 9 -10.30 -5.61 -18.80
C ALA A 9 -9.87 -5.34 -17.35
N VAL A 10 -10.76 -4.73 -16.56
CA VAL A 10 -10.54 -4.48 -15.12
C VAL A 10 -11.60 -5.21 -14.31
N LYS A 11 -11.17 -6.13 -13.45
CA LYS A 11 -12.01 -6.85 -12.50
C LYS A 11 -11.80 -6.32 -11.09
N ILE A 12 -12.88 -5.84 -10.47
CA ILE A 12 -12.84 -5.14 -9.19
C ILE A 12 -13.43 -6.05 -8.10
N PHE A 13 -12.78 -6.07 -6.95
CA PHE A 13 -13.18 -6.80 -5.76
C PHE A 13 -13.26 -5.86 -4.56
N SER A 14 -14.10 -6.17 -3.57
CA SER A 14 -14.25 -5.31 -2.39
C SER A 14 -12.98 -5.18 -1.55
N ASN A 15 -12.08 -6.17 -1.63
CA ASN A 15 -10.81 -6.15 -0.93
C ASN A 15 -9.76 -7.03 -1.65
N SER A 16 -8.49 -6.84 -1.28
CA SER A 16 -7.35 -7.56 -1.83
C SER A 16 -7.35 -9.07 -1.57
N ASN A 17 -7.99 -9.53 -0.49
CA ASN A 17 -8.11 -10.96 -0.20
C ASN A 17 -9.01 -11.67 -1.21
N ASP A 18 -10.18 -11.11 -1.51
CA ASP A 18 -11.12 -11.70 -2.46
C ASP A 18 -10.55 -11.68 -3.88
N GLY A 19 -9.90 -10.59 -4.27
CA GLY A 19 -9.16 -10.50 -5.53
C GLY A 19 -8.03 -11.54 -5.61
N SER A 20 -7.27 -11.72 -4.54
CA SER A 20 -6.20 -12.73 -4.47
C SER A 20 -6.75 -14.16 -4.55
N ALA A 21 -7.87 -14.46 -3.87
CA ALA A 21 -8.53 -15.76 -3.94
C ALA A 21 -9.04 -16.06 -5.36
N TYR A 22 -9.60 -15.05 -6.04
CA TYR A 22 -9.99 -15.19 -7.44
C TYR A 22 -8.80 -15.54 -8.34
N VAL A 23 -7.67 -14.83 -8.22
CA VAL A 23 -6.47 -15.11 -9.02
C VAL A 23 -5.89 -16.49 -8.68
N ALA A 24 -5.89 -16.88 -7.41
CA ALA A 24 -5.48 -18.21 -6.98
C ALA A 24 -6.31 -19.31 -7.66
N GLN A 25 -7.63 -19.09 -7.75
CA GLN A 25 -8.54 -20.01 -8.43
C GLN A 25 -8.26 -20.09 -9.94
N GLN A 26 -7.92 -18.98 -10.59
CA GLN A 26 -7.52 -18.99 -12.01
C GLN A 26 -6.26 -19.82 -12.23
N ILE A 27 -5.24 -19.63 -11.38
CA ILE A 27 -3.99 -20.42 -11.42
C ILE A 27 -4.27 -21.90 -11.17
N ALA A 28 -5.04 -22.23 -10.13
CA ALA A 28 -5.38 -23.61 -9.80
C ALA A 28 -6.15 -24.30 -10.94
N THR A 29 -7.05 -23.58 -11.60
CA THR A 29 -7.80 -24.08 -12.76
C THR A 29 -6.87 -24.36 -13.93
N LEU A 30 -5.94 -23.44 -14.22
CA LEU A 30 -4.95 -23.62 -15.29
C LEU A 30 -4.03 -24.82 -15.02
N ILE A 31 -3.54 -24.97 -13.79
CA ILE A 31 -2.69 -26.10 -13.39
C ILE A 31 -3.42 -27.43 -13.63
N LYS A 32 -4.67 -27.54 -13.14
CA LYS A 32 -5.50 -28.75 -13.30
C LYS A 32 -5.83 -29.02 -14.77
N GLN A 33 -6.08 -27.98 -15.57
CA GLN A 33 -6.32 -28.13 -17.00
C GLN A 33 -5.08 -28.68 -17.71
N LYS A 34 -3.90 -28.10 -17.47
CA LYS A 34 -2.64 -28.55 -18.08
C LYS A 34 -2.27 -29.96 -17.66
N GLU A 35 -2.50 -30.31 -16.39
CA GLU A 35 -2.34 -31.67 -15.89
C GLU A 35 -3.21 -32.67 -16.66
N LYS A 36 -4.50 -32.34 -16.85
CA LYS A 36 -5.44 -33.18 -17.62
C LYS A 36 -5.03 -33.34 -19.08
N GLU A 37 -4.38 -32.33 -19.66
CA GLU A 37 -3.81 -32.36 -21.01
C GLU A 37 -2.46 -33.10 -21.09
N GLY A 38 -1.89 -33.55 -19.96
CA GLY A 38 -0.57 -34.17 -19.91
C GLY A 38 0.57 -33.19 -20.22
N LYS A 39 0.34 -31.88 -20.07
CA LYS A 39 1.32 -30.82 -20.36
C LYS A 39 1.82 -30.18 -19.06
N LYS A 40 3.02 -29.60 -19.14
CA LYS A 40 3.52 -28.70 -18.09
C LYS A 40 2.71 -27.40 -18.09
N CYS A 41 2.54 -26.81 -16.91
CA CYS A 41 1.93 -25.50 -16.71
C CYS A 41 3.05 -24.49 -16.45
N VAL A 42 3.27 -23.55 -17.38
CA VAL A 42 4.37 -22.59 -17.27
C VAL A 42 3.86 -21.23 -16.79
N ILE A 43 4.33 -20.77 -15.63
CA ILE A 43 3.78 -19.58 -14.96
C ILE A 43 4.87 -18.55 -14.68
N GLY A 44 4.65 -17.33 -15.13
CA GLY A 44 5.41 -16.15 -14.72
C GLY A 44 4.95 -15.62 -13.36
N LEU A 45 5.87 -15.39 -12.42
CA LEU A 45 5.54 -15.00 -11.04
C LEU A 45 6.15 -13.63 -10.65
N ALA A 46 5.37 -12.86 -9.88
CA ALA A 46 5.79 -11.57 -9.32
C ALA A 46 6.18 -11.69 -7.83
N THR A 47 6.90 -10.71 -7.32
CA THR A 47 7.23 -10.58 -5.89
C THR A 47 6.60 -9.32 -5.28
N GLY A 48 6.99 -8.96 -4.06
CA GLY A 48 6.49 -7.77 -3.36
C GLY A 48 5.28 -8.06 -2.45
N SER A 49 4.67 -7.00 -1.93
CA SER A 49 3.55 -7.11 -0.97
C SER A 49 2.27 -7.62 -1.61
N THR A 50 1.97 -7.20 -2.83
CA THR A 50 0.73 -7.52 -3.58
C THR A 50 0.45 -9.03 -3.72
N PRO A 51 1.39 -9.89 -4.16
CA PRO A 51 1.11 -11.31 -4.38
C PRO A 51 1.21 -12.18 -3.10
N LYS A 52 1.57 -11.64 -1.92
CA LYS A 52 1.69 -12.46 -0.69
C LYS A 52 0.39 -13.21 -0.36
N THR A 53 -0.74 -12.51 -0.41
CA THR A 53 -2.06 -13.11 -0.14
C THR A 53 -2.45 -14.14 -1.20
N LEU A 54 -2.08 -13.90 -2.48
CA LEU A 54 -2.24 -14.89 -3.54
C LEU A 54 -1.47 -16.18 -3.23
N TYR A 55 -0.20 -16.07 -2.83
CA TYR A 55 0.61 -17.24 -2.48
C TYR A 55 0.06 -17.98 -1.27
N ALA A 56 -0.43 -17.26 -0.25
CA ALA A 56 -1.11 -17.88 0.89
C ALA A 56 -2.33 -18.71 0.47
N HIS A 57 -3.15 -18.20 -0.47
CA HIS A 57 -4.28 -18.96 -1.03
C HIS A 57 -3.85 -20.20 -1.81
N LEU A 58 -2.80 -20.10 -2.63
CA LEU A 58 -2.26 -21.26 -3.37
C LEU A 58 -1.71 -22.34 -2.43
N VAL A 59 -0.98 -21.93 -1.38
CA VAL A 59 -0.48 -22.84 -0.34
C VAL A 59 -1.63 -23.50 0.42
N ARG A 60 -2.69 -22.75 0.73
CA ARG A 60 -3.91 -23.29 1.34
C ARG A 60 -4.55 -24.35 0.43
N MET A 61 -4.77 -24.03 -0.85
CA MET A 61 -5.33 -24.97 -1.84
C MET A 61 -4.46 -26.23 -2.00
N HIS A 62 -3.12 -26.11 -1.92
CA HIS A 62 -2.23 -27.26 -1.92
C HIS A 62 -2.46 -28.16 -0.70
N LYS A 63 -2.42 -27.57 0.51
CA LYS A 63 -2.48 -28.30 1.78
C LYS A 63 -3.86 -28.88 2.08
N GLU A 64 -4.92 -28.18 1.69
CA GLU A 64 -6.31 -28.50 2.08
C GLU A 64 -7.14 -29.13 0.94
N GLU A 65 -6.84 -28.79 -0.32
CA GLU A 65 -7.67 -29.17 -1.48
C GLU A 65 -6.94 -30.07 -2.49
N GLY A 66 -5.67 -30.41 -2.21
CA GLY A 66 -4.87 -31.34 -3.03
C GLY A 66 -4.39 -30.76 -4.37
N LEU A 67 -4.28 -29.43 -4.50
CA LEU A 67 -3.66 -28.81 -5.68
C LEU A 67 -2.17 -29.17 -5.76
N SER A 68 -1.71 -29.88 -6.79
CA SER A 68 -0.29 -30.23 -6.97
C SER A 68 0.44 -29.25 -7.89
N PHE A 69 1.70 -28.97 -7.56
CA PHE A 69 2.63 -28.14 -8.33
C PHE A 69 3.72 -28.97 -9.05
N LYS A 70 3.65 -30.32 -9.02
CA LYS A 70 4.65 -31.20 -9.68
C LYS A 70 4.76 -31.01 -11.19
N ASN A 71 3.67 -30.58 -11.83
CA ASN A 71 3.63 -30.30 -13.27
C ASN A 71 3.84 -28.81 -13.60
N VAL A 72 4.17 -27.98 -12.61
CA VAL A 72 4.36 -26.53 -12.77
C VAL A 72 5.83 -26.20 -13.00
N ILE A 73 6.08 -25.28 -13.92
CA ILE A 73 7.37 -24.62 -14.15
C ILE A 73 7.15 -23.13 -13.94
N THR A 74 8.02 -22.46 -13.18
CA THR A 74 7.86 -21.03 -12.85
C THR A 74 9.06 -20.19 -13.27
N PHE A 75 8.78 -18.99 -13.78
CA PHE A 75 9.79 -17.98 -14.08
C PHE A 75 9.45 -16.68 -13.36
N ASN A 76 10.30 -16.19 -12.45
CA ASN A 76 10.08 -14.89 -11.82
C ASN A 76 10.51 -13.72 -12.70
N LEU A 77 9.85 -12.59 -12.54
CA LEU A 77 10.13 -11.37 -13.29
C LEU A 77 11.54 -10.83 -13.06
N ASP A 78 12.10 -10.94 -11.85
CA ASP A 78 13.30 -10.19 -11.51
C ASP A 78 14.05 -10.71 -10.28
N GLN A 79 15.28 -10.21 -10.13
CA GLN A 79 16.11 -10.34 -8.94
C GLN A 79 17.05 -9.12 -8.84
N TYR A 80 17.20 -8.56 -7.64
CA TYR A 80 18.18 -7.51 -7.35
C TYR A 80 19.61 -7.91 -7.74
N TYR A 81 20.45 -6.93 -8.11
CA TYR A 81 21.84 -7.12 -8.51
C TYR A 81 22.79 -6.07 -7.90
N PRO A 82 23.86 -6.47 -7.18
CA PRO A 82 24.11 -7.82 -6.69
C PRO A 82 23.14 -8.19 -5.55
N MET A 83 22.80 -9.48 -5.41
CA MET A 83 22.02 -9.97 -4.27
C MET A 83 22.21 -11.48 -4.05
N GLU A 84 22.62 -11.84 -2.84
CA GLU A 84 22.75 -13.23 -2.39
C GLU A 84 21.38 -13.92 -2.29
N LYS A 85 21.32 -15.21 -2.67
CA LYS A 85 20.05 -15.97 -2.72
C LYS A 85 19.39 -16.20 -1.36
N ASP A 86 20.17 -16.24 -0.29
CA ASP A 86 19.69 -16.45 1.08
C ASP A 86 19.52 -15.13 1.86
N ALA A 87 19.80 -13.97 1.25
CA ALA A 87 19.51 -12.69 1.88
C ALA A 87 17.99 -12.52 2.07
N LEU A 88 17.58 -11.98 3.21
CA LEU A 88 16.16 -11.81 3.57
C LEU A 88 15.38 -10.95 2.56
N GLN A 89 16.08 -10.00 1.92
CA GLN A 89 15.54 -9.10 0.91
C GLN A 89 15.59 -9.69 -0.52
N SER A 90 16.18 -10.87 -0.70
CA SER A 90 16.25 -11.50 -2.02
C SER A 90 14.89 -12.05 -2.44
N TYR A 91 14.62 -12.01 -3.75
CA TYR A 91 13.41 -12.59 -4.31
C TYR A 91 13.48 -14.12 -4.35
N HIS A 92 14.67 -14.71 -4.37
CA HIS A 92 14.89 -16.14 -4.08
C HIS A 92 14.35 -16.52 -2.70
N TYR A 93 14.79 -15.85 -1.63
CA TYR A 93 14.29 -16.11 -0.26
C TYR A 93 12.78 -15.84 -0.14
N PHE A 94 12.31 -14.73 -0.73
CA PHE A 94 10.90 -14.39 -0.74
C PHE A 94 10.04 -15.52 -1.33
N MET A 95 10.38 -16.03 -2.52
CA MET A 95 9.58 -17.03 -3.20
C MET A 95 9.64 -18.40 -2.52
N ARG A 96 10.84 -18.80 -2.03
CA ARG A 96 11.00 -20.02 -1.22
C ARG A 96 10.08 -20.02 -0.01
N LYS A 97 10.11 -18.94 0.76
CA LYS A 97 9.33 -18.80 2.00
C LYS A 97 7.83 -18.75 1.76
N ASN A 98 7.38 -17.98 0.77
CA ASN A 98 5.96 -17.71 0.57
C ASN A 98 5.24 -18.77 -0.29
N LEU A 99 5.96 -19.51 -1.13
CA LEU A 99 5.33 -20.47 -2.05
C LEU A 99 6.11 -21.79 -2.15
N PHE A 100 7.35 -21.79 -2.61
CA PHE A 100 7.99 -23.02 -3.09
C PHE A 100 8.21 -24.07 -1.99
N GLU A 101 8.75 -23.68 -0.83
CA GLU A 101 8.98 -24.61 0.30
C GLU A 101 7.67 -25.01 1.01
N GLN A 102 6.54 -24.43 0.63
CA GLN A 102 5.22 -24.70 1.17
C GLN A 102 4.37 -25.58 0.24
N THR A 103 4.92 -26.00 -0.91
CA THR A 103 4.25 -26.79 -1.96
C THR A 103 5.12 -27.96 -2.42
N ASP A 104 4.62 -28.78 -3.34
CA ASP A 104 5.31 -29.94 -3.93
C ASP A 104 5.96 -29.64 -5.31
N ILE A 105 6.29 -28.37 -5.58
CA ILE A 105 7.03 -27.99 -6.79
C ILE A 105 8.44 -28.59 -6.77
N ASP A 106 8.90 -29.09 -7.92
CA ASP A 106 10.28 -29.57 -8.08
C ASP A 106 11.26 -28.37 -8.06
N PRO A 107 12.32 -28.40 -7.23
CA PRO A 107 13.34 -27.36 -7.23
C PRO A 107 13.99 -27.05 -8.58
N ASN A 108 13.99 -28.00 -9.51
CA ASN A 108 14.52 -27.78 -10.86
C ASN A 108 13.55 -27.03 -11.78
N ASN A 109 12.29 -26.84 -11.36
CA ASN A 109 11.24 -26.21 -12.14
C ASN A 109 10.91 -24.78 -11.70
N TYR A 110 11.57 -24.21 -10.68
CA TYR A 110 11.46 -22.78 -10.39
C TYR A 110 12.73 -22.02 -10.77
N HIS A 111 12.56 -20.95 -11.53
CA HIS A 111 13.64 -20.18 -12.14
C HIS A 111 13.52 -18.70 -11.76
N LEU A 112 14.59 -18.15 -11.21
CA LEU A 112 14.75 -16.71 -10.98
C LEU A 112 16.09 -16.28 -11.56
N PRO A 113 16.24 -15.01 -11.99
CA PRO A 113 17.55 -14.50 -12.38
C PRO A 113 18.57 -14.64 -11.23
N ASP A 114 19.85 -14.84 -11.58
CA ASP A 114 20.93 -14.96 -10.61
C ASP A 114 21.50 -13.58 -10.26
N GLY A 115 21.19 -13.11 -9.05
CA GLY A 115 21.63 -11.83 -8.53
C GLY A 115 23.15 -11.74 -8.27
N MET A 116 23.89 -12.85 -8.33
CA MET A 116 25.34 -12.89 -8.08
C MET A 116 26.16 -13.26 -9.33
N ILE A 117 25.52 -13.31 -10.50
CA ILE A 117 26.24 -13.61 -11.75
C ILE A 117 27.32 -12.55 -12.03
N GLU A 118 28.47 -12.99 -12.54
CA GLU A 118 29.56 -12.07 -12.91
C GLU A 118 29.08 -11.08 -13.99
N LYS A 119 29.48 -9.82 -13.84
CA LYS A 119 28.92 -8.70 -14.62
C LYS A 119 29.06 -8.87 -16.14
N ASP A 120 30.17 -9.45 -16.59
CA ASP A 120 30.46 -9.77 -17.99
C ASP A 120 29.59 -10.90 -18.55
N LYS A 121 29.08 -11.79 -17.67
CA LYS A 121 28.18 -12.90 -18.02
C LYS A 121 26.70 -12.55 -17.95
N VAL A 122 26.33 -11.40 -17.39
CA VAL A 122 24.92 -10.98 -17.23
C VAL A 122 24.15 -11.04 -18.56
N LYS A 123 24.76 -10.59 -19.67
CA LYS A 123 24.09 -10.61 -20.98
C LYS A 123 23.78 -12.03 -21.45
N ALA A 124 24.73 -12.96 -21.29
CA ALA A 124 24.53 -14.36 -21.64
C ALA A 124 23.46 -14.98 -20.74
N HIS A 125 23.52 -14.73 -19.42
CA HIS A 125 22.51 -15.18 -18.47
C HIS A 125 21.09 -14.71 -18.81
N CYS A 126 20.94 -13.46 -19.24
CA CYS A 126 19.63 -12.95 -19.68
C CYS A 126 19.12 -13.66 -20.94
N LEU A 127 20.01 -13.96 -21.90
CA LEU A 127 19.65 -14.70 -23.12
C LEU A 127 19.26 -16.15 -22.79
N ASP A 128 20.00 -16.80 -21.90
CA ASP A 128 19.68 -18.16 -21.43
C ASP A 128 18.32 -18.18 -20.72
N TYR A 129 18.00 -17.14 -19.93
CA TYR A 129 16.70 -17.01 -19.26
C TYR A 129 15.55 -16.92 -20.27
N GLU A 130 15.70 -16.13 -21.34
CA GLU A 130 14.74 -16.09 -22.45
C GLU A 130 14.61 -17.44 -23.16
N GLN A 131 15.74 -18.10 -23.45
CA GLN A 131 15.73 -19.39 -24.12
C GLN A 131 15.05 -20.47 -23.27
N ASN A 132 15.27 -20.49 -21.96
CA ASN A 132 14.60 -21.42 -21.04
C ASN A 132 13.08 -21.26 -21.04
N ILE A 133 12.58 -20.02 -21.20
CA ILE A 133 11.13 -19.75 -21.31
C ILE A 133 10.59 -20.32 -22.63
N GLU A 134 11.30 -20.11 -23.74
CA GLU A 134 10.91 -20.63 -25.06
C GLU A 134 10.96 -22.17 -25.09
N ASP A 135 12.00 -22.78 -24.52
CA ASP A 135 12.18 -24.23 -24.42
C ASP A 135 11.10 -24.89 -23.55
N ALA A 136 10.57 -24.16 -22.55
CA ALA A 136 9.42 -24.59 -21.76
C ALA A 136 8.08 -24.47 -22.51
N GLY A 137 8.07 -23.90 -23.73
CA GLY A 137 6.88 -23.71 -24.56
C GLY A 137 6.16 -22.37 -24.36
N GLY A 138 6.88 -21.37 -23.81
CA GLY A 138 6.35 -20.06 -23.48
C GLY A 138 5.51 -20.04 -22.20
N LEU A 139 5.25 -18.84 -21.68
CA LEU A 139 4.45 -18.65 -20.46
C LEU A 139 2.96 -18.86 -20.76
N ASP A 140 2.30 -19.77 -20.05
CA ASP A 140 0.85 -19.95 -20.12
C ASP A 140 0.10 -18.84 -19.38
N LEU A 141 0.71 -18.29 -18.33
CA LEU A 141 0.16 -17.21 -17.52
C LEU A 141 1.28 -16.39 -16.93
N GLN A 142 1.21 -15.06 -17.02
CA GLN A 142 2.11 -14.14 -16.31
C GLN A 142 1.35 -13.37 -15.24
N ILE A 143 1.79 -13.49 -13.98
CA ILE A 143 1.31 -12.68 -12.87
C ILE A 143 2.20 -11.45 -12.73
N LEU A 144 1.58 -10.27 -12.64
CA LEU A 144 2.26 -8.99 -12.50
C LEU A 144 1.72 -8.21 -11.29
N GLY A 145 2.56 -7.34 -10.73
CA GLY A 145 2.13 -6.21 -9.90
C GLY A 145 2.44 -4.90 -10.62
N ILE A 146 1.90 -3.78 -10.10
CA ILE A 146 2.17 -2.44 -10.63
C ILE A 146 2.85 -1.54 -9.57
N GLY A 147 3.97 -0.93 -9.97
CA GLY A 147 4.65 0.10 -9.21
C GLY A 147 3.86 1.40 -9.15
N SER A 148 4.10 2.27 -8.16
CA SER A 148 3.39 3.56 -8.08
C SER A 148 3.74 4.53 -9.23
N ASN A 149 4.85 4.28 -9.93
CA ASN A 149 5.25 4.96 -11.16
C ASN A 149 4.83 4.19 -12.43
N GLY A 150 4.13 3.06 -12.31
CA GLY A 150 3.60 2.30 -13.45
C GLY A 150 4.51 1.19 -13.95
N HIS A 151 5.64 0.94 -13.29
CA HIS A 151 6.52 -0.17 -13.66
C HIS A 151 5.83 -1.53 -13.48
N ILE A 152 6.27 -2.51 -14.28
CA ILE A 152 5.96 -3.94 -14.14
C ILE A 152 7.29 -4.72 -14.08
N GLY A 153 7.46 -5.55 -13.05
CA GLY A 153 8.80 -6.01 -12.65
C GLY A 153 9.70 -4.81 -12.33
N PHE A 154 10.92 -4.76 -12.85
CA PHE A 154 11.76 -3.55 -12.83
C PHE A 154 11.81 -2.83 -14.18
N ASN A 155 10.79 -2.99 -15.03
CA ASN A 155 10.66 -2.17 -16.23
C ASN A 155 10.16 -0.78 -15.82
N GLU A 156 11.11 0.10 -15.47
CA GLU A 156 10.89 1.49 -15.08
C GLU A 156 10.36 2.35 -16.24
N PRO A 157 9.76 3.53 -15.96
CA PRO A 157 9.41 4.51 -17.00
C PRO A 157 10.54 4.76 -18.01
N GLY A 158 10.20 4.73 -19.30
CA GLY A 158 11.14 4.74 -20.42
C GLY A 158 11.60 3.35 -20.88
N SER A 159 11.09 2.27 -20.27
CA SER A 159 11.33 0.91 -20.74
C SER A 159 10.51 0.62 -21.98
N GLY A 160 11.19 0.36 -23.11
CA GLY A 160 10.51 0.13 -24.37
C GLY A 160 9.76 -1.19 -24.49
N ILE A 161 8.73 -1.20 -25.34
CA ILE A 161 7.85 -2.35 -25.56
C ILE A 161 8.60 -3.59 -26.11
N TYR A 162 9.70 -3.36 -26.85
CA TYR A 162 10.55 -4.43 -27.40
C TYR A 162 11.67 -4.89 -26.45
N SER A 163 11.65 -4.44 -25.20
CA SER A 163 12.65 -4.83 -24.21
C SER A 163 12.57 -6.31 -23.89
N LYS A 164 13.73 -6.96 -23.79
CA LYS A 164 13.91 -8.33 -23.33
C LYS A 164 14.53 -8.35 -21.93
N THR A 165 14.74 -9.54 -21.37
CA THR A 165 15.44 -9.74 -20.11
C THR A 165 16.80 -9.02 -20.12
N ARG A 166 17.05 -8.18 -19.13
CA ARG A 166 18.24 -7.32 -19.07
C ARG A 166 18.60 -6.90 -17.66
N LEU A 167 19.84 -6.43 -17.51
CA LEU A 167 20.26 -5.62 -16.36
C LEU A 167 19.69 -4.21 -16.50
N ILE A 168 19.05 -3.70 -15.46
CA ILE A 168 18.49 -2.35 -15.40
C ILE A 168 18.97 -1.62 -14.16
N THR A 169 19.05 -0.29 -14.25
CA THR A 169 19.26 0.60 -13.11
C THR A 169 17.91 0.98 -12.53
N LEU A 170 17.76 0.86 -11.21
CA LEU A 170 16.49 1.13 -10.52
C LEU A 170 16.26 2.63 -10.37
N ASP A 171 15.02 3.08 -10.55
CA ASP A 171 14.65 4.46 -10.27
C ASP A 171 14.76 4.76 -8.77
N ASN A 172 15.07 6.00 -8.42
CA ASN A 172 15.04 6.44 -7.03
C ASN A 172 13.65 6.28 -6.40
N SER A 173 12.55 6.46 -7.13
CA SER A 173 11.20 6.22 -6.61
C SER A 173 10.99 4.75 -6.23
N THR A 174 11.49 3.82 -7.03
CA THR A 174 11.42 2.38 -6.77
C THR A 174 12.30 2.01 -5.58
N ARG A 175 13.50 2.58 -5.51
CA ARG A 175 14.40 2.38 -4.36
C ARG A 175 13.79 2.93 -3.06
N LEU A 176 13.13 4.09 -3.10
CA LEU A 176 12.40 4.65 -1.95
C LEU A 176 11.23 3.77 -1.55
N ALA A 177 10.44 3.30 -2.52
CA ALA A 177 9.30 2.42 -2.25
C ALA A 177 9.72 1.10 -1.62
N ASN A 178 10.91 0.59 -1.96
CA ASN A 178 11.43 -0.66 -1.40
C ASN A 178 12.30 -0.44 -0.15
N ALA A 179 12.64 0.81 0.19
CA ALA A 179 13.55 1.11 1.28
C ALA A 179 13.09 0.58 2.63
N TYR A 180 11.78 0.37 2.86
CA TYR A 180 11.28 -0.22 4.10
C TYR A 180 11.68 -1.70 4.28
N GLU A 181 12.03 -2.41 3.19
CA GLU A 181 12.55 -3.80 3.25
C GLU A 181 14.06 -3.85 3.56
N PHE A 182 14.72 -2.70 3.45
CA PHE A 182 16.14 -2.51 3.72
C PHE A 182 16.29 -1.65 4.98
N GLY A 183 17.40 -1.75 5.71
CA GLY A 183 17.57 -0.92 6.92
C GLY A 183 17.56 0.59 6.60
N ASN A 184 17.98 0.95 5.39
CA ASN A 184 17.91 2.31 4.85
C ASN A 184 18.07 2.32 3.31
N MET A 185 17.78 3.48 2.70
CA MET A 185 17.88 3.71 1.25
C MET A 185 19.26 3.38 0.63
N SER A 186 20.36 3.53 1.38
CA SER A 186 21.71 3.25 0.85
C SER A 186 21.97 1.76 0.64
N GLN A 187 21.21 0.90 1.32
CA GLN A 187 21.32 -0.56 1.23
C GLN A 187 20.46 -1.15 0.13
N VAL A 188 19.54 -0.38 -0.44
CA VAL A 188 18.74 -0.81 -1.58
C VAL A 188 19.65 -0.90 -2.80
N PRO A 189 19.78 -2.08 -3.45
CA PRO A 189 20.58 -2.25 -4.65
C PRO A 189 20.22 -1.22 -5.73
N ARG A 190 21.21 -0.83 -6.52
CA ARG A 190 21.02 0.16 -7.59
C ARG A 190 20.60 -0.47 -8.92
N MET A 191 20.75 -1.77 -9.05
CA MET A 191 20.45 -2.50 -10.28
C MET A 191 19.65 -3.77 -9.96
N ALA A 192 19.00 -4.29 -10.99
CA ALA A 192 18.34 -5.58 -10.96
C ALA A 192 18.41 -6.23 -12.35
N ILE A 193 18.28 -7.54 -12.40
CA ILE A 193 17.98 -8.26 -13.64
C ILE A 193 16.47 -8.41 -13.69
N THR A 194 15.85 -8.06 -14.82
CA THR A 194 14.40 -8.12 -14.99
C THR A 194 14.02 -8.62 -16.37
N MET A 195 12.94 -9.39 -16.43
CA MET A 195 12.23 -9.81 -17.63
C MET A 195 11.71 -8.57 -18.37
N GLY A 196 11.91 -8.52 -19.69
CA GLY A 196 11.50 -7.37 -20.49
C GLY A 196 10.01 -7.37 -20.83
N ILE A 197 9.52 -6.22 -21.30
CA ILE A 197 8.10 -6.04 -21.67
C ILE A 197 7.72 -6.94 -22.85
N GLN A 198 8.61 -7.12 -23.83
CA GLN A 198 8.36 -8.02 -24.95
C GLN A 198 8.17 -9.46 -24.48
N THR A 199 8.97 -9.89 -23.50
CA THR A 199 8.92 -11.24 -22.93
C THR A 199 7.62 -11.44 -22.15
N ILE A 200 7.18 -10.43 -21.39
CA ILE A 200 5.89 -10.43 -20.69
C ILE A 200 4.73 -10.53 -21.69
N LEU A 201 4.75 -9.71 -22.75
CA LEU A 201 3.71 -9.66 -23.78
C LEU A 201 3.62 -10.94 -24.64
N LYS A 202 4.64 -11.80 -24.61
CA LYS A 202 4.60 -13.12 -25.27
C LYS A 202 3.83 -14.19 -24.49
N SER A 203 3.49 -13.93 -23.23
CA SER A 203 2.70 -14.87 -22.45
C SER A 203 1.32 -15.07 -23.09
N LYS A 204 0.68 -16.21 -22.86
CA LYS A 204 -0.66 -16.48 -23.43
C LYS A 204 -1.75 -15.69 -22.72
N LYS A 205 -1.53 -15.39 -21.44
CA LYS A 205 -2.45 -14.67 -20.57
C LYS A 205 -1.68 -13.86 -19.54
N ILE A 206 -2.16 -12.65 -19.25
CA ILE A 206 -1.58 -11.78 -18.22
C ILE A 206 -2.63 -11.45 -17.18
N ILE A 207 -2.28 -11.59 -15.91
CA ILE A 207 -3.07 -11.06 -14.80
C ILE A 207 -2.19 -10.08 -14.01
N LEU A 208 -2.57 -8.80 -14.02
CA LEU A 208 -1.93 -7.77 -13.20
C LEU A 208 -2.76 -7.54 -11.94
N MET A 209 -2.13 -7.55 -10.77
CA MET A 209 -2.78 -7.30 -9.48
C MET A 209 -2.38 -5.92 -8.92
N ALA A 210 -3.36 -5.16 -8.41
CA ALA A 210 -3.09 -3.86 -7.77
C ALA A 210 -4.03 -3.61 -6.60
N TRP A 211 -3.47 -3.38 -5.41
CA TRP A 211 -4.24 -3.20 -4.16
C TRP A 211 -3.97 -1.85 -3.52
N GLY A 212 -5.01 -1.24 -2.95
CA GLY A 212 -4.94 -0.04 -2.15
C GLY A 212 -4.90 1.27 -2.93
N GLU A 213 -5.29 2.34 -2.24
CA GLU A 213 -5.45 3.70 -2.78
C GLU A 213 -4.17 4.25 -3.43
N ASN A 214 -3.00 3.91 -2.89
CA ASN A 214 -1.69 4.33 -3.42
C ASN A 214 -1.46 3.90 -4.89
N LYS A 215 -2.21 2.92 -5.39
CA LYS A 215 -2.13 2.45 -6.78
C LYS A 215 -3.16 3.10 -7.69
N ALA A 216 -4.17 3.77 -7.15
CA ALA A 216 -5.29 4.27 -7.94
C ALA A 216 -4.90 5.28 -9.03
N PRO A 217 -4.04 6.30 -8.76
CA PRO A 217 -3.71 7.29 -9.79
C PRO A 217 -2.97 6.69 -10.99
N VAL A 218 -2.10 5.70 -10.74
CA VAL A 218 -1.32 5.07 -11.81
C VAL A 218 -2.11 3.98 -12.53
N LEU A 219 -3.00 3.28 -11.81
CA LEU A 219 -3.94 2.34 -12.41
C LEU A 219 -4.83 3.04 -13.44
N GLN A 220 -5.43 4.17 -13.08
CA GLN A 220 -6.25 5.00 -13.98
C GLN A 220 -5.51 5.33 -15.28
N LYS A 221 -4.24 5.74 -15.16
CA LYS A 221 -3.40 6.03 -16.33
C LYS A 221 -3.15 4.77 -17.16
N ALA A 222 -2.81 3.66 -16.50
CA ALA A 222 -2.47 2.41 -17.16
C ALA A 222 -3.64 1.80 -17.95
N VAL A 223 -4.89 1.98 -17.47
CA VAL A 223 -6.05 1.33 -18.08
C VAL A 223 -6.93 2.26 -18.93
N GLU A 224 -6.93 3.59 -18.71
CA GLU A 224 -7.83 4.52 -19.45
C GLU A 224 -7.11 5.41 -20.46
N ARG A 225 -5.80 5.68 -20.28
CA ARG A 225 -5.05 6.58 -21.17
C ARG A 225 -4.40 5.81 -22.32
N ASP A 226 -3.86 6.54 -23.29
CA ASP A 226 -3.05 5.94 -24.35
C ASP A 226 -1.82 5.25 -23.74
N ASP A 227 -1.41 4.14 -24.34
CA ASP A 227 -0.26 3.39 -23.89
C ASP A 227 1.04 4.16 -24.17
N THR A 228 1.97 4.11 -23.23
CA THR A 228 3.22 4.86 -23.26
C THR A 228 4.30 4.15 -22.47
N GLU A 229 5.54 4.26 -22.91
CA GLU A 229 6.73 3.78 -22.19
C GLU A 229 6.93 4.51 -20.85
N ASP A 230 6.33 5.70 -20.68
CA ASP A 230 6.33 6.43 -19.40
C ASP A 230 5.51 5.72 -18.32
N ILE A 231 4.52 4.91 -18.72
CA ILE A 231 3.69 4.08 -17.84
C ILE A 231 3.76 2.65 -18.37
N PRO A 232 4.83 1.89 -18.08
CA PRO A 232 5.06 0.56 -18.66
C PRO A 232 3.88 -0.41 -18.56
N ALA A 233 3.11 -0.38 -17.46
CA ALA A 233 1.90 -1.18 -17.30
C ALA A 233 0.81 -0.88 -18.36
N SER A 234 0.78 0.33 -18.93
CA SER A 234 -0.14 0.69 -20.01
C SER A 234 0.14 -0.05 -21.31
N LEU A 235 1.40 -0.46 -21.54
CA LEU A 235 1.78 -1.24 -22.73
C LEU A 235 1.11 -2.62 -22.76
N LEU A 236 0.57 -3.09 -21.63
CA LEU A 236 -0.24 -4.30 -21.54
C LEU A 236 -1.58 -4.19 -22.28
N GLN A 237 -2.04 -2.97 -22.62
CA GLN A 237 -3.20 -2.76 -23.48
C GLN A 237 -3.02 -3.41 -24.87
N ASN A 238 -1.78 -3.67 -25.29
CA ASN A 238 -1.45 -4.33 -26.55
C ASN A 238 -1.51 -5.87 -26.49
N HIS A 239 -1.99 -6.45 -25.39
CA HIS A 239 -2.07 -7.89 -25.19
C HIS A 239 -3.51 -8.42 -25.31
N ASP A 240 -3.71 -9.48 -26.08
CA ASP A 240 -5.05 -9.99 -26.41
C ASP A 240 -5.83 -10.59 -25.20
N ASP A 241 -5.14 -11.19 -24.22
CA ASP A 241 -5.74 -11.74 -22.99
C ASP A 241 -5.05 -11.19 -21.73
N CYS A 242 -5.33 -9.93 -21.40
CA CYS A 242 -4.83 -9.29 -20.18
C CYS A 242 -5.98 -8.80 -19.31
N THR A 243 -5.92 -9.09 -18.00
CA THR A 243 -6.89 -8.61 -17.02
C THR A 243 -6.18 -7.98 -15.82
N PHE A 244 -6.61 -6.78 -15.45
CA PHE A 244 -6.22 -6.12 -14.22
C PHE A 244 -7.19 -6.51 -13.12
N VAL A 245 -6.69 -7.04 -12.01
CA VAL A 245 -7.47 -7.44 -10.84
C VAL A 245 -7.14 -6.48 -9.72
N VAL A 246 -8.13 -5.73 -9.27
CA VAL A 246 -7.94 -4.60 -8.35
C VAL A 246 -8.98 -4.61 -7.23
N ASP A 247 -8.67 -3.91 -6.13
CA ASP A 247 -9.65 -3.68 -5.07
C ASP A 247 -10.37 -2.33 -5.26
N ASP A 248 -11.47 -2.11 -4.54
CA ASP A 248 -12.25 -0.86 -4.59
C ASP A 248 -11.36 0.37 -4.34
N ALA A 249 -10.38 0.26 -3.44
CA ALA A 249 -9.45 1.35 -3.13
C ALA A 249 -8.53 1.70 -4.30
N ALA A 250 -7.96 0.70 -4.99
CA ALA A 250 -7.18 0.91 -6.20
C ALA A 250 -8.04 1.37 -7.38
N ALA A 251 -9.33 1.01 -7.43
CA ALA A 251 -10.25 1.44 -8.47
C ALA A 251 -10.80 2.87 -8.29
N ALA A 252 -10.57 3.50 -7.13
CA ALA A 252 -11.21 4.77 -6.75
C ALA A 252 -10.98 5.94 -7.72
N GLU A 253 -9.86 5.92 -8.45
CA GLU A 253 -9.51 6.95 -9.45
C GLU A 253 -10.03 6.65 -10.86
N LEU A 254 -10.54 5.44 -11.13
CA LEU A 254 -11.14 5.14 -12.43
C LEU A 254 -12.34 6.06 -12.68
N THR A 255 -12.51 6.49 -13.92
CA THR A 255 -13.48 7.50 -14.31
C THR A 255 -14.90 7.10 -13.89
N ARG A 256 -15.27 5.82 -14.00
CA ARG A 256 -16.59 5.34 -13.57
C ARG A 256 -16.88 5.43 -12.08
N PHE A 257 -15.86 5.54 -11.22
CA PHE A 257 -16.06 5.75 -9.78
C PHE A 257 -15.87 7.21 -9.38
N LYS A 258 -14.85 7.85 -9.95
CA LYS A 258 -14.49 9.24 -9.62
C LYS A 258 -15.44 10.25 -10.25
N TYR A 259 -15.84 10.00 -11.50
CA TYR A 259 -16.69 10.86 -12.32
C TYR A 259 -17.78 10.03 -13.03
N PRO A 260 -18.67 9.34 -12.29
CA PRO A 260 -19.67 8.44 -12.90
C PRO A 260 -20.59 9.13 -13.91
N TRP A 261 -20.81 10.44 -13.80
CA TRP A 261 -21.57 11.20 -14.79
C TRP A 261 -20.89 11.31 -16.16
N LEU A 262 -19.62 10.93 -16.28
CA LEU A 262 -18.94 10.78 -17.57
C LEU A 262 -19.12 9.38 -18.18
N THR A 263 -19.70 8.43 -17.43
CA THR A 263 -19.82 7.02 -17.79
C THR A 263 -21.18 6.45 -17.34
N GLY A 264 -22.13 6.35 -18.27
CA GLY A 264 -23.45 5.79 -17.97
C GLY A 264 -24.36 6.71 -17.16
N GLU A 265 -25.44 6.15 -16.61
CA GLU A 265 -26.44 6.89 -15.83
C GLU A 265 -26.00 7.09 -14.37
N CYS A 266 -26.31 8.26 -13.81
CA CYS A 266 -25.92 8.65 -12.46
C CYS A 266 -27.12 9.21 -11.69
N GLU A 267 -27.35 8.72 -10.47
CA GLU A 267 -28.35 9.31 -9.57
C GLU A 267 -27.81 10.57 -8.90
N TRP A 268 -28.49 11.69 -9.11
CA TRP A 268 -28.12 13.00 -8.58
C TRP A 268 -28.68 13.24 -7.18
N ASP A 269 -28.06 12.62 -6.17
CA ASP A 269 -28.25 12.95 -4.76
C ASP A 269 -27.35 14.12 -4.30
N ASP A 270 -27.58 14.65 -3.10
CA ASP A 270 -26.78 15.77 -2.56
C ASP A 270 -25.27 15.47 -2.51
N LYS A 271 -24.90 14.22 -2.25
CA LYS A 271 -23.50 13.79 -2.18
C LYS A 271 -22.86 13.80 -3.57
N MET A 272 -23.58 13.33 -4.59
CA MET A 272 -23.16 13.28 -5.97
C MET A 272 -23.05 14.67 -6.57
N ILE A 273 -24.05 15.52 -6.36
CA ILE A 273 -24.04 16.92 -6.79
C ILE A 273 -22.86 17.65 -6.17
N LYS A 274 -22.70 17.55 -4.84
CA LYS A 274 -21.55 18.14 -4.11
C LYS A 274 -20.23 17.65 -4.70
N ARG A 275 -20.09 16.35 -4.95
CA ARG A 275 -18.88 15.77 -5.54
C ARG A 275 -18.62 16.32 -6.95
N ALA A 276 -19.60 16.33 -7.83
CA ALA A 276 -19.46 16.81 -9.21
C ALA A 276 -19.04 18.27 -9.29
N VAL A 277 -19.75 19.14 -8.57
CA VAL A 277 -19.53 20.59 -8.62
C VAL A 277 -18.18 20.96 -7.97
N ILE A 278 -17.78 20.33 -6.87
CA ILE A 278 -16.47 20.55 -6.26
C ILE A 278 -15.36 20.12 -7.22
N ASN A 279 -15.48 18.96 -7.87
CA ASN A 279 -14.49 18.50 -8.84
C ASN A 279 -14.41 19.45 -10.05
N LEU A 280 -15.54 19.96 -10.54
CA LEU A 280 -15.58 20.96 -11.60
C LEU A 280 -14.86 22.25 -11.18
N ALA A 281 -15.17 22.78 -10.00
CA ALA A 281 -14.55 23.97 -9.43
C ALA A 281 -13.03 23.83 -9.33
N LEU A 282 -12.55 22.69 -8.80
CA LEU A 282 -11.12 22.39 -8.68
C LEU A 282 -10.46 22.24 -10.06
N LYS A 283 -11.09 21.53 -11.00
CA LYS A 283 -10.57 21.34 -12.37
C LYS A 283 -10.38 22.66 -13.10
N LEU A 284 -11.32 23.60 -12.95
CA LEU A 284 -11.29 24.90 -13.60
C LEU A 284 -10.55 25.97 -12.79
N ASN A 285 -10.12 25.63 -11.57
CA ASN A 285 -9.55 26.57 -10.61
C ASN A 285 -10.46 27.81 -10.39
N LYS A 286 -11.76 27.57 -10.20
CA LYS A 286 -12.79 28.60 -9.97
C LYS A 286 -13.50 28.37 -8.63
N PRO A 287 -13.92 29.43 -7.91
CA PRO A 287 -14.83 29.28 -6.78
C PRO A 287 -16.16 28.64 -7.23
N VAL A 288 -16.78 27.81 -6.37
CA VAL A 288 -18.06 27.15 -6.67
C VAL A 288 -19.13 28.16 -7.12
N LEU A 289 -19.23 29.30 -6.44
CA LEU A 289 -20.21 30.34 -6.77
C LEU A 289 -19.95 31.08 -8.10
N SER A 290 -18.79 30.85 -8.74
CA SER A 290 -18.39 31.48 -10.00
C SER A 290 -18.55 30.55 -11.22
N LEU A 291 -19.06 29.33 -11.03
CA LEU A 291 -19.27 28.39 -12.14
C LEU A 291 -20.49 28.80 -12.97
N THR A 292 -20.38 28.67 -14.29
CA THR A 292 -21.41 29.05 -15.27
C THR A 292 -22.03 27.84 -15.95
N ASN A 293 -23.18 27.98 -16.61
CA ASN A 293 -23.79 26.88 -17.38
C ASN A 293 -22.82 26.27 -18.42
N ASN A 294 -21.98 27.09 -19.06
CA ASN A 294 -20.97 26.60 -20.01
C ASN A 294 -19.93 25.72 -19.32
N ASP A 295 -19.51 26.06 -18.10
CA ASP A 295 -18.55 25.26 -17.34
C ASP A 295 -19.09 23.84 -17.07
N TYR A 296 -20.37 23.72 -16.72
CA TYR A 296 -21.02 22.41 -16.52
C TYR A 296 -21.13 21.64 -17.85
N ASN A 297 -21.59 22.32 -18.91
CA ASN A 297 -21.84 21.70 -20.20
C ASN A 297 -20.57 21.16 -20.86
N ASP A 298 -19.49 21.94 -20.84
CA ASP A 298 -18.19 21.59 -21.42
C ASP A 298 -17.47 20.47 -20.65
N ASN A 299 -17.97 20.09 -19.48
CA ASN A 299 -17.37 19.09 -18.59
C ASN A 299 -18.29 17.89 -18.31
N GLY A 300 -19.32 17.67 -19.15
CA GLY A 300 -20.15 16.48 -19.07
C GLY A 300 -21.15 16.48 -17.92
N LEU A 301 -21.58 17.64 -17.45
CA LEU A 301 -22.61 17.81 -16.39
C LEU A 301 -23.93 18.36 -16.94
N ASN A 302 -24.19 18.17 -18.24
CA ASN A 302 -25.44 18.60 -18.89
C ASN A 302 -26.67 17.95 -18.25
N ASP A 303 -26.55 16.67 -17.88
CA ASP A 303 -27.66 15.90 -17.29
C ASP A 303 -28.05 16.45 -15.92
N LEU A 304 -27.06 16.85 -15.12
CA LEU A 304 -27.29 17.51 -13.83
C LEU A 304 -28.11 18.80 -14.01
N LEU A 305 -27.71 19.65 -14.96
CA LEU A 305 -28.43 20.90 -15.21
C LEU A 305 -29.85 20.66 -15.74
N THR A 306 -30.04 19.58 -16.51
CA THR A 306 -31.34 19.21 -17.05
C THR A 306 -32.29 18.70 -15.97
N GLU A 307 -31.79 17.94 -15.00
CA GLU A 307 -32.62 17.35 -13.94
C GLU A 307 -32.87 18.30 -12.76
N LYS A 308 -31.85 19.06 -12.32
CA LYS A 308 -31.87 19.77 -11.03
C LYS A 308 -32.03 21.28 -11.12
N GLY A 309 -31.80 21.89 -12.28
CA GLY A 309 -31.88 23.34 -12.47
C GLY A 309 -30.60 23.95 -13.03
N ASP A 310 -30.52 25.27 -13.06
CA ASP A 310 -29.37 25.96 -13.65
C ASP A 310 -28.11 25.95 -12.74
N ALA A 311 -26.98 26.42 -13.28
CA ALA A 311 -25.74 26.47 -12.52
C ALA A 311 -25.85 27.35 -11.27
N TYR A 312 -26.69 28.38 -11.27
CA TYR A 312 -26.83 29.28 -10.12
C TYR A 312 -27.41 28.55 -8.91
N GLU A 313 -28.51 27.80 -9.12
CA GLU A 313 -29.15 26.99 -8.07
C GLU A 313 -28.20 25.91 -7.54
N MET A 314 -27.51 25.20 -8.44
CA MET A 314 -26.54 24.15 -8.09
C MET A 314 -25.36 24.68 -7.28
N ASN A 315 -24.79 25.81 -7.71
CA ASN A 315 -23.68 26.43 -6.99
C ASN A 315 -24.08 26.83 -5.57
N LEU A 316 -25.30 27.35 -5.39
CA LEU A 316 -25.80 27.78 -4.10
C LEU A 316 -26.05 26.58 -3.16
N GLN A 317 -26.65 25.51 -3.68
CA GLN A 317 -26.84 24.26 -2.94
C GLN A 317 -25.50 23.70 -2.44
N VAL A 318 -24.51 23.58 -3.32
CA VAL A 318 -23.19 23.04 -2.97
C VAL A 318 -22.45 23.96 -2.01
N TYR A 319 -22.59 25.28 -2.16
CA TYR A 319 -22.06 26.24 -1.19
C TYR A 319 -22.63 26.02 0.21
N TYR A 320 -23.94 25.81 0.35
CA TYR A 320 -24.55 25.52 1.65
C TYR A 320 -24.08 24.17 2.21
N LEU A 321 -23.98 23.12 1.39
CA LEU A 321 -23.44 21.82 1.80
C LEU A 321 -21.97 21.89 2.26
N LEU A 322 -21.18 22.83 1.73
CA LEU A 322 -19.81 23.10 2.18
C LEU A 322 -19.79 23.90 3.48
N ARG A 323 -20.50 25.03 3.52
CA ARG A 323 -20.60 25.89 4.71
C ARG A 323 -21.06 25.10 5.94
N ASP A 324 -22.10 24.28 5.78
CA ASP A 324 -22.72 23.56 6.90
C ASP A 324 -21.84 22.41 7.41
N SER A 325 -20.88 21.94 6.60
CA SER A 325 -19.88 20.95 7.02
C SER A 325 -18.78 21.54 7.91
N ILE A 326 -18.60 22.87 7.93
CA ILE A 326 -17.58 23.53 8.74
C ILE A 326 -18.18 23.89 10.10
N THR A 327 -17.60 23.36 11.17
CA THR A 327 -18.01 23.67 12.55
C THR A 327 -16.80 23.87 13.45
N GLY A 328 -16.90 24.85 14.34
CA GLY A 328 -15.96 25.01 15.46
C GLY A 328 -16.31 24.14 16.67
N TRP A 329 -17.38 23.35 16.59
CA TRP A 329 -17.93 22.51 17.66
C TRP A 329 -17.91 21.04 17.21
N PRO A 330 -16.75 20.37 17.27
CA PRO A 330 -16.62 18.96 16.85
C PRO A 330 -17.51 18.01 17.65
N GLY A 331 -17.85 18.35 18.89
CA GLY A 331 -18.80 17.61 19.72
C GLY A 331 -20.25 18.13 19.63
N GLY A 332 -20.58 18.95 18.63
CA GLY A 332 -21.90 19.54 18.45
C GLY A 332 -22.17 20.73 19.39
N LYS A 333 -22.75 21.81 18.87
CA LYS A 333 -23.03 23.03 19.64
C LYS A 333 -24.34 22.88 20.43
N PRO A 334 -24.34 22.99 21.78
CA PRO A 334 -25.55 22.70 22.58
C PRO A 334 -26.70 23.68 22.36
N SER A 335 -26.37 24.96 22.12
CA SER A 335 -27.33 26.07 22.07
C SER A 335 -27.95 26.31 20.70
N GLU A 336 -27.47 25.65 19.64
CA GLU A 336 -27.99 25.80 18.29
C GLU A 336 -28.41 24.42 17.76
N GLY A 337 -29.72 24.19 17.66
CA GLY A 337 -30.31 23.02 16.99
C GLY A 337 -30.22 23.11 15.47
N ARG A 338 -29.04 23.43 14.93
CA ARG A 338 -28.82 23.43 13.48
C ARG A 338 -28.83 21.99 12.98
N MET A 339 -29.90 21.63 12.27
CA MET A 339 -30.13 20.28 11.75
C MET A 339 -29.06 19.82 10.73
N ASN A 340 -28.35 20.77 10.09
CA ASN A 340 -27.44 20.49 8.97
C ASN A 340 -25.96 20.37 9.34
N HIS A 341 -25.58 20.53 10.62
CA HIS A 341 -24.19 20.30 11.01
C HIS A 341 -23.87 18.81 11.14
N PRO A 342 -22.60 18.39 10.98
CA PRO A 342 -22.24 16.97 10.93
C PRO A 342 -22.53 16.22 12.24
N GLU A 343 -22.28 16.86 13.39
CA GLU A 343 -22.46 16.25 14.70
C GLU A 343 -23.68 16.81 15.43
N ARG A 344 -24.48 15.89 15.98
CA ARG A 344 -25.69 16.19 16.76
C ARG A 344 -25.37 16.98 18.03
N ASN A 345 -26.22 17.95 18.37
CA ASN A 345 -26.06 18.81 19.56
C ASN A 345 -26.28 18.09 20.91
N GLN A 346 -27.05 17.00 20.92
CA GLN A 346 -27.36 16.21 22.12
C GLN A 346 -26.85 14.77 21.99
N PRO A 347 -26.42 14.14 23.08
CA PRO A 347 -26.28 14.69 24.45
C PRO A 347 -25.11 15.70 24.55
N PHE A 348 -25.13 16.53 25.60
CA PHE A 348 -24.01 17.38 26.02
C PHE A 348 -23.85 17.39 27.55
N PRO A 349 -22.63 17.21 28.10
CA PRO A 349 -21.39 16.90 27.41
C PRO A 349 -21.41 15.50 26.78
N LYS A 350 -20.50 15.24 25.84
CA LYS A 350 -20.36 13.92 25.19
C LYS A 350 -19.15 13.19 25.74
N LYS A 351 -19.21 11.87 25.71
CA LYS A 351 -18.06 10.99 25.89
C LYS A 351 -17.48 10.65 24.52
N SER A 352 -16.24 11.06 24.28
CA SER A 352 -15.54 10.92 23.00
C SER A 352 -14.30 10.04 23.17
N LEU A 353 -14.11 9.06 22.28
CA LEU A 353 -12.93 8.20 22.25
C LEU A 353 -12.14 8.49 20.98
N ILE A 354 -10.88 8.90 21.15
CA ILE A 354 -9.92 9.13 20.07
C ILE A 354 -9.05 7.87 19.95
N PHE A 355 -9.00 7.29 18.75
CA PHE A 355 -8.07 6.21 18.45
C PHE A 355 -6.81 6.79 17.83
N SER A 356 -5.67 6.47 18.44
CA SER A 356 -4.33 6.88 17.97
C SER A 356 -3.57 5.63 17.54
N PRO A 357 -3.53 5.31 16.23
CA PRO A 357 -2.82 4.13 15.73
C PRO A 357 -1.36 4.09 16.18
N HIS A 358 -0.63 5.18 15.97
CA HIS A 358 0.68 5.46 16.55
C HIS A 358 0.55 6.44 17.74
N PRO A 359 1.43 6.38 18.76
CA PRO A 359 1.44 7.30 19.90
C PRO A 359 1.56 8.82 19.66
N ASP A 360 1.63 9.27 18.41
CA ASP A 360 1.77 10.69 18.05
C ASP A 360 0.62 11.18 17.12
N ASP A 361 -0.21 10.26 16.62
CA ASP A 361 -1.23 10.54 15.59
C ASP A 361 -2.40 11.38 16.11
N ASP A 362 -2.76 11.20 17.38
CA ASP A 362 -3.79 11.98 18.08
C ASP A 362 -3.54 13.49 17.99
N ILE A 363 -2.27 13.89 17.95
CA ILE A 363 -1.87 15.29 17.96
C ILE A 363 -1.47 15.77 16.58
N ILE A 364 -0.65 15.00 15.85
CA ILE A 364 -0.20 15.36 14.51
C ILE A 364 -1.39 15.45 13.54
N SER A 365 -2.36 14.55 13.66
CA SER A 365 -3.47 14.46 12.71
C SER A 365 -4.69 15.27 13.13
N MET A 366 -4.96 15.37 14.43
CA MET A 366 -6.22 15.96 14.92
C MET A 366 -6.09 16.78 16.21
N GLY A 367 -4.89 17.28 16.56
CA GLY A 367 -4.66 18.00 17.81
C GLY A 367 -5.61 19.19 18.04
N GLY A 368 -5.94 19.95 17.00
CA GLY A 368 -6.90 21.05 17.10
C GLY A 368 -8.32 20.58 17.45
N THR A 369 -8.78 19.48 16.87
CA THR A 369 -10.08 18.86 17.19
C THR A 369 -10.07 18.28 18.59
N PHE A 370 -8.98 17.60 18.97
CA PHE A 370 -8.78 17.03 20.29
C PHE A 370 -8.87 18.11 21.38
N MET A 371 -8.10 19.20 21.25
CA MET A 371 -8.15 20.33 22.19
C MET A 371 -9.55 20.95 22.25
N ARG A 372 -10.21 21.16 21.10
CA ARG A 372 -11.56 21.73 21.06
C ARG A 372 -12.60 20.87 21.78
N LEU A 373 -12.54 19.55 21.64
CA LEU A 373 -13.43 18.65 22.37
C LEU A 373 -13.27 18.82 23.88
N HIS A 374 -12.02 18.85 24.36
CA HIS A 374 -11.73 19.06 25.77
C HIS A 374 -12.15 20.46 26.25
N ASP A 375 -11.74 21.52 25.55
CA ASP A 375 -12.05 22.92 25.90
C ASP A 375 -13.56 23.22 25.92
N GLN A 376 -14.34 22.47 25.13
CA GLN A 376 -15.81 22.57 25.10
C GLN A 376 -16.49 21.76 26.20
N GLY A 377 -15.73 21.10 27.08
CA GLY A 377 -16.25 20.38 28.24
C GLY A 377 -16.71 18.96 27.96
N HIS A 378 -16.33 18.37 26.82
CA HIS A 378 -16.59 16.95 26.56
C HIS A 378 -15.64 16.06 27.39
N GLU A 379 -16.10 14.86 27.75
CA GLU A 379 -15.25 13.84 28.36
C GLU A 379 -14.48 13.14 27.23
N VAL A 380 -13.18 13.37 27.14
CA VAL A 380 -12.33 12.82 26.07
C VAL A 380 -11.43 11.71 26.63
N HIS A 381 -11.34 10.60 25.90
CA HIS A 381 -10.39 9.52 26.13
C HIS A 381 -9.53 9.32 24.89
N VAL A 382 -8.28 8.91 25.09
CA VAL A 382 -7.37 8.54 23.99
C VAL A 382 -6.95 7.08 24.16
N ALA A 383 -7.08 6.29 23.10
CA ALA A 383 -6.65 4.90 23.02
C ALA A 383 -5.50 4.75 22.02
N TYR A 384 -4.30 4.55 22.56
CA TYR A 384 -3.08 4.27 21.79
C TYR A 384 -3.01 2.80 21.43
N GLN A 385 -3.02 2.51 20.13
CA GLN A 385 -3.14 1.14 19.63
C GLN A 385 -1.81 0.38 19.65
N THR A 386 -0.72 0.99 19.15
CA THR A 386 0.62 0.38 19.06
C THR A 386 1.58 0.92 20.12
N SER A 387 2.72 0.26 20.32
CA SER A 387 3.75 0.70 21.28
C SER A 387 4.57 1.91 20.81
N GLY A 388 4.63 2.14 19.50
CA GLY A 388 5.45 3.19 18.88
C GLY A 388 6.96 2.97 18.98
N ASN A 389 7.42 1.79 19.37
CA ASN A 389 8.84 1.52 19.59
C ASN A 389 9.70 1.71 18.34
N ILE A 390 9.14 1.53 17.15
CA ILE A 390 9.82 1.74 15.86
C ILE A 390 10.22 3.20 15.61
N ALA A 391 9.56 4.17 16.26
CA ALA A 391 9.82 5.60 16.04
C ALA A 391 10.91 6.16 16.97
N VAL A 392 11.42 5.35 17.90
CA VAL A 392 12.46 5.77 18.84
C VAL A 392 13.82 5.31 18.34
N THR A 393 14.72 6.25 18.12
CA THR A 393 16.08 5.95 17.70
C THR A 393 16.91 5.40 18.86
N ASP A 394 17.97 4.67 18.53
CA ASP A 394 18.87 4.08 19.53
C ASP A 394 19.55 5.14 20.42
N GLU A 395 19.81 6.33 19.87
CA GLU A 395 20.35 7.46 20.63
C GLU A 395 19.39 7.93 21.75
N PHE A 396 18.08 7.88 21.51
CA PHE A 396 17.12 8.21 22.56
C PHE A 396 17.15 7.16 23.67
N VAL A 397 17.31 5.88 23.32
CA VAL A 397 17.40 4.80 24.31
C VAL A 397 18.60 5.02 25.23
N THR A 398 19.79 5.26 24.67
CA THR A 398 21.00 5.47 25.48
C THR A 398 20.86 6.69 26.39
N ARG A 399 20.35 7.82 25.88
CA ARG A 399 20.12 9.03 26.68
C ARG A 399 19.15 8.83 27.84
N PHE A 400 18.06 8.08 27.64
CA PHE A 400 17.09 7.80 28.71
C PHE A 400 17.62 6.80 29.73
N LEU A 401 18.45 5.83 29.32
CA LEU A 401 19.13 4.91 30.22
C LEU A 401 20.21 5.63 31.06
N ASP A 402 20.98 6.53 30.44
CA ASP A 402 21.93 7.40 31.16
C ASP A 402 21.22 8.25 32.22
N PHE A 403 20.07 8.82 31.88
CA PHE A 403 19.23 9.53 32.84
C PHE A 403 18.78 8.62 34.00
N ALA A 404 18.35 7.39 33.73
CA ALA A 404 17.94 6.45 34.76
C ALA A 404 19.10 6.10 35.72
N VAL A 405 20.30 5.83 35.20
CA VAL A 405 21.50 5.58 36.02
C VAL A 405 21.87 6.83 36.84
N GLY A 406 21.83 8.02 36.23
CA GLY A 406 22.08 9.28 36.91
C GLY A 406 21.05 9.58 38.02
N PHE A 407 19.78 9.26 37.78
CA PHE A 407 18.70 9.40 38.74
C PHE A 407 18.89 8.47 39.95
N ASP A 408 19.18 7.19 39.71
CA ASP A 408 19.45 6.23 40.80
C ASP A 408 20.67 6.65 41.64
N ASN A 409 21.68 7.25 41.00
CA ASN A 409 22.84 7.80 41.68
C ASN A 409 22.50 8.99 42.59
N MET A 410 21.57 9.85 42.18
CA MET A 410 21.17 11.02 42.97
C MET A 410 20.38 10.64 44.24
N PHE A 411 19.66 9.51 44.22
CA PHE A 411 18.80 9.07 45.33
C PHE A 411 19.36 7.89 46.12
N GLU A 412 20.65 7.58 45.98
CA GLU A 412 21.35 6.47 46.68
C GLU A 412 20.64 5.11 46.54
N LYS A 413 19.94 4.89 45.42
CA LYS A 413 19.30 3.61 45.12
C LYS A 413 20.28 2.61 44.53
N ASP A 414 19.94 1.32 44.60
CA ASP A 414 20.75 0.27 43.98
C ASP A 414 20.80 0.46 42.45
N GLN A 415 22.01 0.74 41.95
CA GLN A 415 22.29 0.99 40.53
C GLN A 415 22.61 -0.30 39.76
N SER A 416 22.64 -1.46 40.44
CA SER A 416 23.09 -2.72 39.85
C SER A 416 22.29 -3.11 38.60
N MET A 417 20.98 -2.87 38.63
CA MET A 417 20.05 -3.21 37.55
C MET A 417 20.12 -2.20 36.40
N SER A 418 20.01 -0.90 36.67
CA SER A 418 20.06 0.16 35.66
C SER A 418 21.40 0.19 34.91
N LYS A 419 22.52 0.00 35.62
CA LYS A 419 23.86 -0.10 34.97
C LYS A 419 24.02 -1.34 34.12
N LYS A 420 23.46 -2.48 34.56
CA LYS A 420 23.48 -3.72 33.79
C LYS A 420 22.71 -3.56 32.48
N ILE A 421 21.49 -3.03 32.54
CA ILE A 421 20.66 -2.78 31.35
C ILE A 421 21.35 -1.80 30.40
N LEU A 422 21.96 -0.72 30.91
CA LEU A 422 22.72 0.22 30.09
C LEU A 422 23.92 -0.46 29.39
N ALA A 423 24.69 -1.28 30.11
CA ALA A 423 25.83 -1.99 29.54
C ALA A 423 25.41 -3.02 28.48
N GLU A 424 24.36 -3.79 28.73
CA GLU A 424 23.80 -4.77 27.79
C GLU A 424 23.23 -4.08 26.54
N ALA A 425 22.46 -3.01 26.70
CA ALA A 425 21.93 -2.22 25.60
C ALA A 425 23.05 -1.59 24.77
N THR A 426 24.06 -0.97 25.40
CA THR A 426 25.19 -0.34 24.70
C THR A 426 26.01 -1.36 23.93
N SER A 427 26.28 -2.53 24.53
CA SER A 427 27.01 -3.62 23.87
C SER A 427 26.25 -4.13 22.64
N PHE A 428 24.95 -4.41 22.80
CA PHE A 428 24.09 -4.83 21.70
C PHE A 428 24.05 -3.78 20.59
N LEU A 429 23.72 -2.53 20.91
CA LEU A 429 23.60 -1.45 19.93
C LEU A 429 24.93 -1.15 19.19
N SER A 430 26.08 -1.37 19.83
CA SER A 430 27.39 -1.17 19.18
C SER A 430 27.76 -2.27 18.17
N THR A 431 27.19 -3.46 18.30
CA THR A 431 27.48 -4.62 17.45
C THR A 431 26.35 -4.96 16.48
N LYS A 432 25.16 -4.42 16.75
CA LYS A 432 23.94 -4.59 15.95
C LYS A 432 24.15 -4.10 14.52
N LYS A 433 23.81 -4.96 13.55
CA LYS A 433 23.70 -4.52 12.15
C LYS A 433 22.40 -3.73 11.99
N SER A 434 22.40 -2.69 11.15
CA SER A 434 21.20 -1.90 10.82
C SER A 434 20.00 -2.69 10.26
N THR A 435 20.19 -3.97 9.91
CA THR A 435 19.15 -4.87 9.39
C THR A 435 18.68 -5.89 10.42
N GLU A 436 19.25 -5.88 11.63
CA GLU A 436 18.94 -6.79 12.72
C GLU A 436 17.82 -6.21 13.59
N LYS A 437 16.94 -7.07 14.12
CA LYS A 437 15.84 -6.63 14.99
C LYS A 437 16.36 -6.28 16.37
N ASP A 438 15.76 -5.28 17.01
CA ASP A 438 15.99 -4.98 18.42
C ASP A 438 15.63 -6.17 19.33
N SER A 439 16.38 -6.29 20.43
CA SER A 439 16.01 -7.20 21.51
C SER A 439 14.64 -6.82 22.11
N GLU A 440 13.99 -7.75 22.81
CA GLU A 440 12.71 -7.48 23.48
C GLU A 440 12.83 -6.34 24.49
N ASP A 441 13.95 -6.29 25.21
CA ASP A 441 14.23 -5.26 26.22
C ASP A 441 14.36 -3.87 25.60
N ILE A 442 15.10 -3.74 24.49
CA ILE A 442 15.24 -2.44 23.80
C ILE A 442 13.89 -1.98 23.24
N ARG A 443 13.12 -2.88 22.65
CA ARG A 443 11.76 -2.59 22.18
C ARG A 443 10.85 -2.12 23.31
N ALA A 444 10.94 -2.73 24.48
CA ALA A 444 10.18 -2.33 25.66
C ALA A 444 10.57 -0.93 26.16
N ILE A 445 11.88 -0.61 26.19
CA ILE A 445 12.38 0.72 26.58
C ILE A 445 11.92 1.79 25.59
N LYS A 446 12.08 1.53 24.28
CA LYS A 446 11.60 2.42 23.21
C LYS A 446 10.10 2.67 23.33
N GLY A 447 9.30 1.62 23.57
CA GLY A 447 7.87 1.77 23.81
C GLY A 447 7.56 2.60 25.06
N LEU A 448 8.29 2.42 26.16
CA LEU A 448 8.11 3.20 27.38
C LEU A 448 8.37 4.70 27.16
N ILE A 449 9.41 5.06 26.40
CA ILE A 449 9.72 6.45 26.04
C ILE A 449 8.51 7.09 25.33
N ARG A 450 7.97 6.44 24.29
CA ARG A 450 6.78 6.94 23.57
C ARG A 450 5.57 7.08 24.49
N ARG A 451 5.31 6.11 25.37
CA ARG A 451 4.18 6.20 26.32
C ARG A 451 4.31 7.42 27.24
N CYS A 452 5.53 7.75 27.68
CA CYS A 452 5.77 8.94 28.51
C CYS A 452 5.48 10.23 27.75
N GLU A 453 5.90 10.32 26.49
CA GLU A 453 5.62 11.47 25.62
C GLU A 453 4.12 11.63 25.35
N ALA A 454 3.44 10.55 24.94
CA ALA A 454 1.99 10.54 24.73
C ALA A 454 1.20 10.97 25.98
N ARG A 455 1.62 10.49 27.17
CA ARG A 455 1.04 10.94 28.45
C ARG A 455 1.28 12.42 28.71
N ALA A 456 2.46 12.94 28.43
CA ALA A 456 2.77 14.35 28.61
C ALA A 456 1.84 15.21 27.73
N THR A 457 1.60 14.79 26.49
CA THR A 457 0.72 15.51 25.58
C THR A 457 -0.75 15.47 26.02
N CYS A 458 -1.26 14.31 26.42
CA CYS A 458 -2.62 14.20 26.99
C CYS A 458 -2.79 15.12 28.21
N LYS A 459 -1.79 15.17 29.11
CA LYS A 459 -1.80 16.07 30.28
C LYS A 459 -1.78 17.53 29.89
N PHE A 460 -1.05 17.90 28.84
CA PHE A 460 -1.03 19.27 28.33
C PHE A 460 -2.43 19.70 27.85
N VAL A 461 -3.17 18.80 27.19
CA VAL A 461 -4.56 19.05 26.77
C VAL A 461 -5.49 19.15 27.99
N GLY A 462 -5.23 18.38 29.05
CA GLY A 462 -5.98 18.43 30.31
C GLY A 462 -6.56 17.08 30.76
N LEU A 463 -6.20 15.98 30.10
CA LEU A 463 -6.69 14.64 30.44
C LEU A 463 -6.04 14.09 31.72
N THR A 464 -6.81 13.30 32.46
CA THR A 464 -6.33 12.53 33.61
C THR A 464 -5.77 11.17 33.18
N ASN A 465 -5.07 10.46 34.09
CA ASN A 465 -4.48 9.16 33.75
C ASN A 465 -5.53 8.10 33.39
N GLU A 466 -6.73 8.19 33.95
CA GLU A 466 -7.86 7.28 33.69
C GLU A 466 -8.45 7.47 32.28
N GLN A 467 -8.11 8.59 31.63
CA GLN A 467 -8.54 8.92 30.28
C GLN A 467 -7.55 8.48 29.19
N ILE A 468 -6.40 7.92 29.59
CA ILE A 468 -5.30 7.57 28.70
C ILE A 468 -5.10 6.06 28.69
N HIS A 469 -5.36 5.42 27.53
CA HIS A 469 -5.38 3.97 27.39
C HIS A 469 -4.28 3.49 26.43
N PHE A 470 -3.50 2.50 26.84
CA PHE A 470 -2.46 1.87 26.01
C PHE A 470 -2.82 0.42 25.74
N MET A 471 -3.15 0.08 24.49
CA MET A 471 -3.63 -1.25 24.10
C MET A 471 -2.50 -2.24 23.81
N ASN A 472 -1.35 -1.76 23.32
CA ASN A 472 -0.19 -2.59 22.96
C ASN A 472 -0.53 -3.75 22.01
N LEU A 473 -1.22 -3.44 20.91
CA LEU A 473 -1.52 -4.43 19.87
C LEU A 473 -0.21 -4.99 19.27
N PRO A 474 -0.17 -6.29 18.89
CA PRO A 474 1.06 -7.03 18.57
C PRO A 474 1.66 -6.73 17.18
N PHE A 475 1.30 -5.59 16.57
CA PHE A 475 1.74 -5.20 15.23
C PHE A 475 2.77 -4.06 15.34
N TYR A 476 3.65 -3.93 14.35
CA TYR A 476 4.72 -2.92 14.31
C TYR A 476 5.76 -3.02 15.45
N GLU A 477 6.06 -4.25 15.88
CA GLU A 477 6.99 -4.55 16.98
C GLU A 477 8.40 -4.92 16.49
N THR A 478 8.94 -4.27 15.45
CA THR A 478 10.18 -4.71 14.80
C THR A 478 11.42 -3.87 15.06
N GLY A 479 11.34 -2.80 15.86
CA GLY A 479 12.42 -1.84 16.20
C GLY A 479 13.76 -2.12 15.52
N THR A 480 14.09 -1.39 14.46
CA THR A 480 15.33 -1.57 13.69
C THR A 480 16.30 -0.44 13.95
#